data_AF-A0A5S3Y9C2-F1
#
_entry.id   AF-A0A5S3Y9C2-F1
#
_cell.length_a   1.000
_cell.length_b   1.000
_cell.length_c   1.000
_cell.angle_alpha   90.00
_cell.angle_beta   90.00
_cell.angle_gamma   90.00
#
_symmetry.space_group_name_H-M   'P 1'
#
loop_
_entity.id
_entity.type
_entity.pdbx_description
1 polymer ?
#
loop_
_entity_poly.entity_id
_entity_poly.type
_entity_poly.pdbx_seq_one_letter_code
_entity_poly.pdbx_strand_id
1 'polypeptide(L)'
;MFTMLKTLRTLVCYLLSGLIFILPFTLLALWALLGSKWAFNSLYSLDVLICSICHGTHLESISARSYRLRNDKRYLYQMLFIDLLAKPFDGADHCERAWRWEKSVIKRP
;
A
#
# COMPACT_ATOMS: atom_id res chain seq x y z
N MET A 1 -11.74 17.53 -15.06
CA MET A 1 -11.78 16.37 -15.98
C MET A 1 -10.57 15.43 -15.79
N PHE A 2 -9.34 15.93 -15.78
CA PHE A 2 -8.13 15.11 -15.54
C PHE A 2 -8.11 14.36 -14.20
N THR A 3 -8.58 14.97 -13.10
CA THR A 3 -8.58 14.35 -11.76
C THR A 3 -9.57 13.19 -11.63
N MET A 4 -10.75 13.32 -12.24
CA MET A 4 -11.76 12.25 -12.27
C MET A 4 -11.24 11.03 -13.06
N LEU A 5 -10.68 11.26 -14.26
CA LEU A 5 -10.12 10.17 -15.06
C LEU A 5 -8.96 9.45 -14.34
N LYS A 6 -8.07 10.21 -13.69
CA LYS A 6 -6.99 9.64 -12.86
C LYS A 6 -7.54 8.81 -11.69
N THR A 7 -8.59 9.29 -11.03
CA THR A 7 -9.21 8.59 -9.91
C THR A 7 -9.89 7.30 -10.38
N LEU A 8 -10.65 7.37 -11.47
CA LEU A 8 -11.29 6.21 -12.09
C LEU A 8 -10.25 5.17 -12.53
N ARG A 9 -9.18 5.59 -13.22
CA ARG A 9 -8.08 4.71 -13.62
C ARG A 9 -7.49 4.00 -12.40
N THR A 10 -7.15 4.74 -11.35
CA THR A 10 -6.58 4.11 -10.14
C THR A 10 -7.58 3.16 -9.48
N LEU A 11 -8.86 3.49 -9.41
CA LEU A 11 -9.88 2.62 -8.84
C LEU A 11 -10.00 1.31 -9.64
N VAL A 12 -10.05 1.40 -10.97
CA VAL A 12 -10.06 0.22 -11.86
C VAL A 12 -8.79 -0.62 -11.66
N CYS A 13 -7.62 0.02 -11.59
CA CYS A 13 -6.37 -0.69 -11.30
C CYS A 13 -6.42 -1.40 -9.93
N TYR A 14 -6.93 -0.76 -8.88
CA TYR A 14 -7.06 -1.40 -7.57
C TYR A 14 -8.01 -2.59 -7.58
N LEU A 15 -9.15 -2.50 -8.29
CA LEU A 15 -10.09 -3.61 -8.41
C LEU A 15 -9.47 -4.79 -9.17
N LEU A 16 -8.79 -4.53 -10.29
CA LEU A 16 -8.11 -5.57 -11.07
C LEU A 16 -6.95 -6.20 -10.30
N SER A 17 -6.12 -5.39 -9.65
CA SER A 17 -5.05 -5.88 -8.78
C SER A 17 -5.60 -6.68 -7.60
N GLY A 18 -6.70 -6.23 -7.00
CA GLY A 18 -7.40 -6.99 -5.95
C GLY A 18 -7.83 -8.36 -6.46
N LEU A 19 -8.51 -8.43 -7.60
CA LEU A 19 -8.95 -9.71 -8.19
C LEU A 19 -7.80 -10.67 -8.47
N ILE A 20 -6.67 -10.17 -9.01
CA ILE A 20 -5.52 -11.01 -9.38
C ILE A 20 -4.73 -11.44 -8.15
N PHE A 21 -4.50 -10.52 -7.20
CA PHE A 21 -3.55 -10.72 -6.11
C PHE A 21 -4.21 -11.09 -4.78
N ILE A 22 -5.54 -11.14 -4.65
CA ILE A 22 -6.20 -11.47 -3.38
C ILE A 22 -5.79 -12.84 -2.84
N LEU A 23 -5.72 -13.86 -3.69
CA LEU A 23 -5.33 -15.21 -3.27
C LEU A 23 -3.86 -15.27 -2.80
N PRO A 24 -2.85 -14.84 -3.59
CA PRO A 24 -1.47 -14.84 -3.10
C PRO A 24 -1.27 -13.92 -1.89
N PHE A 25 -1.97 -12.77 -1.84
CA PHE A 25 -1.92 -11.86 -0.70
C PHE A 25 -2.45 -12.52 0.58
N THR A 26 -3.63 -13.15 0.54
CA THR A 26 -4.22 -13.81 1.71
C THR A 26 -3.37 -14.96 2.21
N LEU A 27 -2.82 -15.80 1.32
CA LEU A 27 -1.90 -16.85 1.70
C LEU A 27 -0.68 -16.26 2.39
N LEU A 28 0.03 -15.32 1.74
CA LEU A 28 1.23 -14.70 2.31
C LEU A 28 0.94 -14.00 3.65
N ALA A 29 -0.23 -13.37 3.82
CA ALA A 29 -0.65 -12.75 5.08
C ALA A 29 -0.73 -13.77 6.22
N LEU A 30 -1.31 -14.95 5.98
CA LEU A 30 -1.35 -16.02 6.98
C LEU A 30 0.06 -16.49 7.37
N TRP A 31 0.95 -16.67 6.40
CA TRP A 31 2.35 -17.05 6.67
C TRP A 31 3.13 -15.95 7.40
N ALA A 32 2.86 -14.67 7.09
CA ALA A 32 3.49 -13.54 7.76
C ALA A 32 3.05 -13.44 9.23
N LEU A 33 1.78 -13.74 9.55
CA LEU A 33 1.28 -13.81 10.93
C LEU A 33 1.99 -14.90 11.76
N LEU A 34 2.52 -15.94 11.11
CA LEU A 34 3.37 -16.96 11.75
C LEU A 34 4.84 -16.54 11.90
N GLY A 35 5.17 -15.28 11.60
CA GLY A 35 6.53 -14.72 11.75
C GLY A 35 7.46 -14.96 10.54
N SER A 36 6.93 -15.42 9.39
CA SER A 36 7.75 -15.65 8.20
C SER A 36 8.23 -14.33 7.58
N LYS A 37 9.53 -14.03 7.72
CA LYS A 37 10.17 -12.85 7.10
C LYS A 37 10.04 -12.87 5.57
N TRP A 38 10.15 -14.04 4.95
CA TRP A 38 9.99 -14.19 3.50
C TRP A 38 8.57 -13.80 3.06
N ALA A 39 7.54 -14.23 3.81
CA ALA A 39 6.16 -13.90 3.49
C ALA A 39 5.88 -12.41 3.67
N PHE A 40 6.38 -11.80 4.75
CA PHE A 40 6.30 -10.36 4.98
C PHE A 40 6.96 -9.55 3.85
N ASN A 41 8.19 -9.91 3.46
CA ASN A 41 8.90 -9.25 2.37
C ASN A 41 8.16 -9.40 1.03
N SER A 42 7.51 -10.55 0.81
CA SER A 42 6.71 -10.81 -0.38
C SER A 42 5.42 -9.97 -0.41
N LEU A 43 4.73 -9.83 0.73
CA LEU A 43 3.57 -8.93 0.88
C LEU A 43 3.94 -7.49 0.60
N TYR A 44 5.06 -7.02 1.19
CA TYR A 44 5.56 -5.69 0.95
C TYR A 44 5.89 -5.46 -0.53
N SER A 45 6.53 -6.43 -1.18
CA SER A 45 6.84 -6.36 -2.61
C SER A 45 5.58 -6.32 -3.48
N LEU A 46 4.53 -7.06 -3.11
CA LEU A 46 3.23 -7.01 -3.78
C LEU A 46 2.55 -5.64 -3.60
N ASP A 47 2.60 -5.06 -2.42
CA ASP A 47 2.07 -3.72 -2.15
C ASP A 47 2.77 -2.66 -3.04
N VAL A 48 4.11 -2.69 -3.08
CA VAL A 48 4.91 -1.81 -3.96
C VAL A 48 4.56 -2.03 -5.44
N LEU A 49 4.40 -3.27 -5.89
CA LEU A 49 4.02 -3.60 -7.26
C LEU A 49 2.65 -3.01 -7.59
N ILE A 50 1.65 -3.24 -6.74
CA ILE A 50 0.28 -2.73 -6.95
C ILE A 50 0.28 -1.20 -6.93
N CYS A 51 1.01 -0.58 -6.01
CA CYS A 51 1.18 0.87 -5.97
C CYS A 51 1.76 1.40 -7.29
N SER A 52 2.79 0.73 -7.81
CA SER A 52 3.46 1.09 -9.06
C SER A 52 2.53 0.96 -10.26
N ILE A 53 1.71 -0.09 -10.34
CA ILE A 53 0.68 -0.24 -11.38
C ILE A 53 -0.36 0.89 -11.28
N CYS A 54 -0.87 1.17 -10.09
CA CYS A 54 -1.98 2.10 -9.88
C CYS A 54 -1.58 3.58 -10.04
N HIS A 55 -0.35 3.91 -9.66
CA HIS A 55 0.12 5.29 -9.51
C HIS A 55 1.37 5.64 -10.32
N GLY A 56 2.06 4.67 -10.92
CA GLY A 56 3.32 4.90 -11.63
C GLY A 56 4.47 5.26 -10.70
N THR A 57 4.50 4.70 -9.49
CA THR A 57 5.58 4.91 -8.52
C THR A 57 6.80 4.06 -8.79
N HIS A 58 7.93 4.45 -8.19
CA HIS A 58 9.13 3.63 -8.10
C HIS A 58 9.43 3.34 -6.62
N LEU A 59 9.41 2.07 -6.23
CA LEU A 59 9.75 1.57 -4.89
C LEU A 59 9.03 2.34 -3.75
N GLU A 60 7.71 2.41 -3.82
CA GLU A 60 6.87 3.05 -2.79
C GLU A 60 5.60 2.21 -2.59
N SER A 61 5.27 1.87 -1.34
CA SER A 61 4.03 1.17 -1.01
C SER A 61 2.80 2.07 -1.09
N ILE A 62 1.60 1.47 -1.10
CA ILE A 62 0.34 2.21 -1.02
C ILE A 62 0.27 2.99 0.31
N SER A 63 0.68 2.36 1.41
CA SER A 63 0.69 2.96 2.74
C SER A 63 1.60 4.20 2.81
N ALA A 64 2.85 4.07 2.36
CA ALA A 64 3.80 5.17 2.36
C ALA A 64 3.36 6.32 1.44
N ARG A 65 2.81 6.00 0.27
CA ARG A 65 2.26 7.00 -0.66
C ARG A 65 1.10 7.77 -0.06
N SER A 66 0.16 7.07 0.58
CA SER A 66 -1.03 7.66 1.18
C SER A 66 -0.66 8.66 2.27
N TYR A 67 0.32 8.32 3.12
CA TYR A 67 0.85 9.27 4.11
C TYR A 67 1.61 10.44 3.48
N ARG A 68 2.48 10.18 2.49
CA ARG A 68 3.29 11.24 1.84
C ARG A 68 2.41 12.28 1.15
N LEU A 69 1.31 11.85 0.54
CA LEU A 69 0.39 12.71 -0.21
C LEU A 69 -0.86 13.12 0.59
N ARG A 70 -0.89 12.87 1.91
CA ARG A 70 -2.05 13.11 2.79
C ARG A 70 -2.62 14.54 2.78
N ASN A 71 -1.87 15.52 2.29
CA ASN A 71 -2.38 16.89 2.12
C ASN A 71 -3.49 16.98 1.05
N ASP A 72 -3.56 16.00 0.13
CA ASP A 72 -4.68 15.81 -0.78
C ASP A 72 -5.75 14.91 -0.11
N LYS A 73 -7.00 15.39 -0.09
CA LYS A 73 -8.15 14.71 0.53
C LYS A 73 -8.30 13.26 0.08
N ARG A 74 -8.01 12.94 -1.18
CA ARG A 74 -8.09 11.58 -1.70
C ARG A 74 -7.16 10.64 -0.95
N TYR A 75 -5.91 11.05 -0.79
CA TYR A 75 -4.89 10.26 -0.13
C TYR A 75 -5.06 10.29 1.39
N LEU A 76 -5.63 11.37 1.96
CA LEU A 76 -6.04 11.40 3.36
C LEU A 76 -7.08 10.33 3.67
N TYR A 77 -8.17 10.25 2.89
CA TYR A 77 -9.19 9.21 3.10
C TYR A 77 -8.64 7.81 2.87
N GLN A 78 -7.77 7.65 1.88
CA GLN A 78 -7.10 6.38 1.63
C GLN A 78 -6.23 5.97 2.83
N MET A 79 -5.45 6.89 3.39
CA MET A 79 -4.63 6.67 4.59
C MET A 79 -5.50 6.26 5.79
N LEU A 80 -6.55 7.03 6.09
CA LEU A 80 -7.46 6.73 7.21
C LEU A 80 -8.13 5.37 7.07
N PHE A 81 -8.52 4.98 5.85
CA PHE A 81 -9.10 3.68 5.58
C PHE A 81 -8.08 2.55 5.80
N ILE A 82 -6.86 2.72 5.30
CA ILE A 82 -5.79 1.72 5.49
C ILE A 82 -5.43 1.59 6.97
N ASP A 83 -5.22 2.70 7.67
CA ASP A 83 -4.89 2.70 9.10
C ASP A 83 -6.00 2.03 9.92
N LEU A 84 -7.28 2.26 9.58
CA LEU A 84 -8.42 1.59 10.21
C LEU A 84 -8.36 0.07 10.04
N LEU A 85 -8.09 -0.40 8.81
CA LEU A 85 -8.00 -1.84 8.51
C LEU A 85 -6.75 -2.50 9.10
N ALA A 86 -5.63 -1.77 9.17
CA ALA A 86 -4.37 -2.28 9.70
C ALA A 86 -4.34 -2.30 11.23
N LYS A 87 -5.11 -1.43 11.90
CA LYS A 87 -5.14 -1.29 13.36
C LYS A 87 -5.20 -2.60 14.16
N PRO A 88 -6.07 -3.59 13.84
CA PRO A 88 -6.11 -4.86 14.58
C PRO A 88 -4.85 -5.71 14.46
N PHE A 89 -4.01 -5.49 13.45
CA PHE A 89 -2.82 -6.31 13.16
C PHE A 89 -1.51 -5.58 13.44
N ASP A 90 -1.45 -4.28 13.18
CA ASP A 90 -0.22 -3.48 13.25
C ASP A 90 -0.35 -2.25 14.17
N GLY A 91 -1.51 -2.01 14.80
CA GLY A 91 -1.72 -0.87 15.69
C GLY A 91 -1.95 0.47 14.96
N ALA A 92 -1.86 1.59 15.70
CA ALA A 92 -2.16 2.93 15.18
C ALA A 92 -1.08 3.46 14.21
N ASP A 93 -1.39 4.42 13.33
CA ASP A 93 -0.42 5.13 12.48
C ASP A 93 0.44 4.22 11.57
N HIS A 94 -0.16 3.14 11.04
CA HIS A 94 0.49 2.18 10.15
C HIS A 94 1.12 2.86 8.92
N CYS A 95 0.37 3.72 8.22
CA CYS A 95 0.84 4.40 7.03
C CYS A 95 2.02 5.35 7.31
N GLU A 96 2.03 6.03 8.46
CA GLU A 96 3.14 6.88 8.87
C GLU A 96 4.41 6.06 9.11
N ARG A 97 4.30 4.95 9.84
CA ARG A 97 5.44 4.06 10.10
C ARG A 97 6.00 3.46 8.82
N ALA A 98 5.12 3.02 7.91
CA ALA A 98 5.52 2.52 6.60
C ALA A 98 6.34 3.58 5.83
N TRP A 99 5.85 4.83 5.79
CA TRP A 99 6.58 5.92 5.15
C TRP A 99 7.95 6.19 5.79
N ARG A 100 8.03 6.22 7.13
CA ARG A 100 9.28 6.45 7.86
C ARG A 100 10.30 5.33 7.62
N TRP A 101 9.85 4.08 7.65
CA TRP A 101 10.68 2.90 7.39
C TRP A 101 11.18 2.88 5.94
N GLU A 102 10.32 3.10 4.96
CA GLU A 102 10.74 3.17 3.55
C GLU A 102 11.78 4.26 3.32
N LYS A 103 11.60 5.43 3.94
CA LYS A 103 12.56 6.53 3.85
C LYS A 103 13.92 6.19 4.46
N SER A 104 13.98 5.29 5.44
CA SER A 104 15.25 4.89 6.06
C SER A 104 15.98 3.79 5.29
N VAL A 105 15.25 2.90 4.60
CA VAL A 105 15.84 1.75 3.89
C VAL A 105 15.99 1.95 2.37
N ILE A 106 15.16 2.79 1.75
CA ILE A 106 15.17 3.05 0.31
C ILE A 106 15.92 4.35 0.05
N LYS A 107 17.16 4.23 -0.44
CA LYS A 107 17.89 5.37 -0.99
C LYS A 107 17.30 5.71 -2.35
N ARG A 108 16.55 6.81 -2.42
CA ARG A 108 16.07 7.35 -3.70
C ARG A 108 17.28 7.89 -4.48
N PRO A 109 17.46 7.53 -5.76
CA PRO A 109 18.51 8.10 -6.60
C PRO A 109 18.33 9.61 -6.77
#